data_AF-A0A839DZ04-F1
#
_entry.id   AF-A0A839DZ04-F1
#
_cell.length_a   1.000
_cell.length_b   1.000
_cell.length_c   1.000
_cell.angle_alpha   90.00
_cell.angle_beta   90.00
_cell.angle_gamma   90.00
#
_symmetry.space_group_name_H-M   'P 1'
#
loop_
_entity.id
_entity.type
_entity.pdbx_description
1 polymer ?
#
loop_
_entity_poly.entity_id
_entity_poly.type
_entity_poly.pdbx_seq_one_letter_code
_entity_poly.pdbx_strand_id
1 'polypeptide(L)'
;MLAHLRNGETYTDLTVGFGIGTTTVLRYIREALAVLATQTAGLSEAITTAARKALVILDGTLLRIDRVGMASGRDRSFYSGKHKRHGVNVQVVTDPTGQLIWVSPALSGARHERGAAR
;
A
#
# COMPACT_ATOMS: atom_id res chain seq x y z
N MET A 1 9.32 -1.85 14.82
CA MET A 1 9.23 -1.16 13.50
C MET A 1 9.36 -2.14 12.34
N LEU A 2 10.54 -2.70 12.05
CA LEU A 2 10.69 -3.70 10.98
C LEU A 2 9.82 -4.95 11.21
N ALA A 3 9.66 -5.37 12.47
CA ALA A 3 8.78 -6.49 12.80
C ALA A 3 7.30 -6.22 12.42
N HIS A 4 6.83 -4.97 12.54
CA HIS A 4 5.52 -4.56 12.01
C HIS A 4 5.48 -4.63 10.49
N LEU A 5 6.43 -3.96 9.83
CA LEU A 5 6.42 -3.78 8.37
C LEU A 5 6.67 -5.09 7.61
N ARG A 6 7.48 -5.99 8.17
CA ARG A 6 7.87 -7.25 7.55
C ARG A 6 6.96 -8.41 7.96
N ASN A 7 6.57 -8.47 9.24
CA ASN A 7 5.88 -9.64 9.81
C ASN A 7 4.44 -9.34 10.24
N GLY A 8 4.00 -8.08 10.21
CA GLY A 8 2.64 -7.71 10.60
C GLY A 8 2.37 -7.70 12.10
N GLU A 9 3.40 -7.67 12.96
CA GLU A 9 3.23 -7.60 14.42
C GLU A 9 2.35 -6.42 14.83
N THR A 10 1.43 -6.60 15.78
CA THR A 10 0.51 -5.53 16.15
C THR A 10 1.22 -4.42 16.93
N TYR A 11 0.62 -3.22 16.98
CA TYR A 11 1.18 -2.14 17.79
C TYR A 11 1.27 -2.53 19.27
N THR A 12 0.30 -3.31 19.76
CA THR A 12 0.30 -3.82 21.14
C THR A 12 1.50 -4.74 21.38
N ASP A 13 1.76 -5.68 20.46
CA ASP A 13 2.90 -6.59 20.59
C ASP A 13 4.23 -5.83 20.63
N LEU A 14 4.35 -4.78 19.81
CA LEU A 14 5.52 -3.91 19.81
C LEU A 14 5.66 -3.10 21.10
N THR A 15 4.56 -2.58 21.65
CA THR A 15 4.64 -1.85 22.93
C THR A 15 5.11 -2.74 24.06
N VAL A 16 4.61 -3.98 24.12
CA VAL A 16 4.99 -4.96 25.15
C VAL A 16 6.43 -5.42 24.93
N GLY A 17 6.78 -5.84 23.71
CA GLY A 17 8.09 -6.40 23.40
C GLY A 17 9.24 -5.40 23.53
N PHE A 18 9.00 -4.12 23.26
CA PHE A 18 10.03 -3.07 23.35
C PHE A 18 9.92 -2.19 24.60
N GLY A 19 8.90 -2.36 25.44
CA GLY A 19 8.71 -1.57 26.67
C GLY A 19 8.49 -0.08 26.40
N ILE A 20 7.88 0.28 25.27
CA ILE A 20 7.64 1.68 24.86
C ILE A 20 6.15 1.96 24.68
N GLY A 21 5.77 3.22 24.83
CA GLY A 21 4.39 3.66 24.64
C GLY A 21 3.92 3.59 23.17
N THR A 22 2.62 3.44 22.97
CA THR A 22 1.97 3.35 21.64
C THR A 22 2.28 4.55 20.74
N THR A 23 2.35 5.75 21.31
CA THR A 23 2.72 6.97 20.57
C THR A 23 4.12 6.87 19.98
N THR A 24 5.07 6.28 20.71
CA THR A 24 6.45 6.05 20.24
C THR A 24 6.49 5.01 19.14
N VAL A 25 5.74 3.89 19.28
CA VAL A 25 5.60 2.88 18.23
C VAL A 25 5.07 3.49 16.93
N LEU A 26 3.97 4.25 17.02
CA LEU A 26 3.36 4.93 15.88
C LEU A 26 4.33 5.92 15.21
N ARG A 27 5.06 6.70 16.01
CA ARG A 27 6.04 7.66 15.51
C ARG A 27 7.16 6.94 14.74
N TYR A 28 7.75 5.90 15.31
CA TYR A 28 8.82 5.16 14.62
C TYR A 28 8.33 4.45 13.36
N ILE A 29 7.11 3.92 13.34
CA ILE A 29 6.55 3.32 12.13
C ILE A 29 6.37 4.38 11.04
N ARG A 30 5.89 5.58 11.38
CA ARG A 30 5.74 6.69 10.42
C ARG A 30 7.08 7.19 9.90
N GLU A 31 8.09 7.34 10.77
CA GLU A 31 9.45 7.70 10.38
C GLU A 31 10.05 6.66 9.41
N ALA A 32 9.85 5.37 9.69
CA ALA A 32 10.25 4.28 8.80
C ALA A 32 9.60 4.38 7.43
N LEU A 33 8.28 4.58 7.42
CA LEU A 33 7.51 4.69 6.19
C LEU A 33 7.96 5.89 5.35
N ALA A 34 8.29 7.02 6.00
CA ALA A 34 8.83 8.18 5.30
C ALA A 34 10.17 7.87 4.62
N VAL A 35 11.08 7.17 5.30
CA VAL A 35 12.38 6.75 4.73
C VAL A 35 12.21 5.72 3.60
N LEU A 36 11.22 4.82 3.71
CA LEU A 36 10.92 3.88 2.64
C LEU A 36 10.29 4.58 1.42
N ALA A 37 9.41 5.56 1.67
CA ALA A 37 8.78 6.32 0.59
C ALA A 37 9.78 7.12 -0.24
N THR A 38 10.92 7.55 0.33
CA THR A 38 11.97 8.23 -0.45
C THR A 38 12.76 7.29 -1.36
N GLN A 39 12.66 5.97 -1.16
CA GLN A 39 13.38 4.95 -1.95
C GLN A 39 12.54 4.37 -3.08
N THR A 40 11.28 4.76 -3.22
CA THR A 40 10.41 4.22 -4.28
C THR A 40 10.72 4.88 -5.61
N ALA A 41 10.91 4.07 -6.65
CA ALA A 41 11.11 4.56 -8.01
C ALA A 41 9.92 5.42 -8.48
N GLY A 42 10.23 6.53 -9.13
CA GLY A 42 9.22 7.33 -9.82
C GLY A 42 8.67 6.60 -11.06
N LEU A 43 7.51 7.02 -11.56
CA LEU A 43 6.88 6.38 -12.73
C LEU A 43 7.80 6.37 -13.97
N SER A 44 8.54 7.44 -14.23
CA SER A 44 9.46 7.51 -15.38
C SER A 44 10.63 6.53 -15.28
N GLU A 45 11.18 6.35 -14.07
CA GLU A 45 12.25 5.38 -13.80
C GLU A 45 11.71 3.94 -13.92
N ALA A 46 10.50 3.70 -13.41
CA ALA A 46 9.80 2.44 -13.56
C ALA A 46 9.56 2.07 -15.04
N ILE A 47 9.12 3.02 -15.86
CA ILE A 47 8.94 2.81 -17.32
C ILE A 47 10.27 2.44 -17.98
N THR A 48 11.35 3.16 -17.64
CA THR A 48 12.69 2.87 -18.17
C THR A 48 13.16 1.47 -17.78
N THR A 49 12.89 1.06 -16.54
CA THR A 49 13.22 -0.28 -16.03
C THR A 49 12.38 -1.35 -16.72
N ALA A 50 11.08 -1.13 -16.86
CA ALA A 50 10.14 -2.04 -17.50
C ALA A 50 10.47 -2.25 -18.99
N ALA A 51 10.86 -1.20 -19.71
CA ALA A 51 11.24 -1.28 -21.12
C ALA A 51 12.45 -2.18 -21.41
N ARG A 52 13.26 -2.47 -20.37
CA ARG A 52 14.42 -3.38 -20.47
C ARG A 52 14.07 -4.84 -20.14
N LYS A 53 12.81 -5.13 -19.79
CA LYS A 53 12.34 -6.49 -19.44
C LYS A 53 11.53 -7.05 -20.61
N ALA A 54 11.63 -8.36 -20.83
CA ALA A 54 10.85 -9.04 -21.89
C ALA A 54 9.33 -9.00 -21.61
N LEU A 55 8.96 -9.05 -20.33
CA LEU A 55 7.58 -8.86 -19.86
C LEU A 55 7.59 -8.30 -18.44
N VAL A 56 6.50 -7.67 -18.06
CA VAL A 56 6.20 -7.21 -16.70
C VAL A 56 4.80 -7.66 -16.31
N ILE A 57 4.57 -7.85 -15.02
CA ILE A 57 3.27 -8.22 -14.46
C ILE A 57 2.67 -6.98 -13.83
N LEU A 58 1.44 -6.65 -14.22
CA LEU A 58 0.62 -5.61 -13.61
C LEU A 58 -0.52 -6.27 -12.84
N ASP A 59 -0.63 -5.97 -11.55
CA ASP A 59 -1.72 -6.44 -10.70
C ASP A 59 -2.33 -5.31 -9.86
N GLY A 60 -3.62 -5.44 -9.55
CA GLY A 60 -4.36 -4.53 -8.68
C GLY A 60 -4.65 -5.16 -7.33
N THR A 61 -4.07 -4.61 -6.26
CA THR A 61 -4.26 -5.11 -4.90
C THR A 61 -5.16 -4.19 -4.08
N LEU A 62 -6.25 -4.73 -3.51
CA LEU A 62 -7.10 -4.01 -2.57
C LEU A 62 -6.58 -4.11 -1.13
N LEU A 63 -5.96 -3.04 -0.64
CA LEU A 63 -5.56 -2.87 0.75
C LEU A 63 -6.77 -2.48 1.59
N ARG A 64 -7.08 -3.28 2.60
CA ARG A 64 -8.19 -3.03 3.51
C ARG A 64 -7.90 -1.78 4.34
N ILE A 65 -8.89 -0.91 4.47
CA ILE A 65 -8.87 0.23 5.38
C ILE A 65 -10.09 0.20 6.29
N ASP A 66 -9.99 0.86 7.44
CA ASP A 66 -11.16 1.16 8.24
C ASP A 66 -12.08 2.13 7.52
N ARG A 67 -13.37 2.10 7.87
CA ARG A 67 -14.38 2.91 7.21
C ARG A 67 -14.12 4.40 7.50
N VAL A 68 -13.70 5.14 6.49
CA VAL A 68 -13.39 6.58 6.62
C VAL A 68 -14.64 7.41 6.36
N GLY A 69 -15.07 8.23 7.32
CA GLY A 69 -16.02 9.32 7.10
C GLY A 69 -17.50 8.93 6.94
N MET A 70 -18.13 8.45 8.03
CA MET A 70 -19.60 8.29 8.12
C MET A 70 -20.35 9.62 7.93
N ALA A 71 -19.78 10.73 8.39
CA ALA A 71 -20.45 12.03 8.45
C ALA A 71 -20.59 12.76 7.11
N SER A 72 -19.85 12.35 6.06
CA SER A 72 -19.80 13.07 4.78
C SER A 72 -20.42 12.34 3.59
N GLY A 73 -20.88 11.09 3.77
CA GLY A 73 -21.45 10.27 2.69
C GLY A 73 -20.48 9.89 1.56
N ARG A 74 -19.16 10.14 1.73
CA ARG A 74 -18.11 9.89 0.71
C ARG A 74 -17.43 8.52 0.83
N ASP A 75 -17.78 7.74 1.85
CA ASP A 75 -17.18 6.43 2.15
C ASP A 75 -17.41 5.38 1.06
N ARG A 76 -18.53 5.47 0.32
CA ARG A 76 -18.91 4.56 -0.78
C ARG A 76 -17.82 4.41 -1.83
N SER A 77 -17.04 5.46 -2.09
CA SER A 77 -15.94 5.42 -3.05
C SER A 77 -14.83 4.43 -2.66
N PHE A 78 -14.70 4.14 -1.37
CA PHE A 78 -13.74 3.17 -0.84
C PHE A 78 -14.33 1.77 -0.65
N TYR A 79 -15.65 1.60 -0.81
CA TYR A 79 -16.27 0.29 -0.71
C TYR A 79 -16.07 -0.50 -2.01
N SER A 80 -15.35 -1.62 -1.92
CA SER A 80 -15.19 -2.54 -3.04
C SER A 80 -16.33 -3.55 -3.07
N GLY A 81 -17.14 -3.52 -4.13
CA GLY A 81 -18.20 -4.51 -4.34
C GLY A 81 -17.66 -5.94 -4.50
N LYS A 82 -16.55 -6.10 -5.23
CA LYS A 82 -15.88 -7.40 -5.45
C LYS A 82 -15.45 -8.06 -4.14
N HIS A 83 -14.83 -7.28 -3.25
CA HIS A 83 -14.25 -7.80 -2.00
C HIS A 83 -15.16 -7.60 -0.78
N LYS A 84 -16.34 -6.98 -0.96
CA LYS A 84 -17.33 -6.66 0.08
C LYS A 84 -16.73 -5.98 1.32
N ARG A 85 -15.74 -5.10 1.11
CA ARG A 85 -15.02 -4.39 2.18
C ARG A 85 -14.53 -3.02 1.73
N HIS A 86 -14.28 -2.15 2.69
CA HIS A 86 -13.64 -0.86 2.43
C HIS A 86 -12.13 -1.05 2.22
N GLY A 87 -11.58 -0.33 1.25
CA GLY A 87 -10.18 -0.42 0.89
C GLY A 87 -9.72 0.71 -0.04
N VAL A 88 -8.41 0.78 -0.22
CA VAL A 88 -7.76 1.47 -1.32
C VAL A 88 -7.18 0.45 -2.28
N ASN A 89 -7.27 0.72 -3.57
CA ASN A 89 -6.67 -0.11 -4.61
C ASN A 89 -5.30 0.49 -4.98
N VAL A 90 -4.27 -0.34 -5.03
CA VAL A 90 -2.94 0.03 -5.54
C VAL A 90 -2.60 -0.85 -6.73
N GLN A 91 -2.06 -0.26 -7.79
CA GLN A 91 -1.52 -1.00 -8.92
C GLN A 91 -0.05 -1.28 -8.65
N VAL A 92 0.37 -2.51 -8.91
CA VAL A 92 1.73 -2.99 -8.66
C VAL A 92 2.29 -3.52 -9.97
N VAL A 93 3.47 -3.02 -10.34
CA VAL A 93 4.25 -3.53 -11.48
C VAL A 93 5.43 -4.31 -10.92
N THR A 94 5.58 -5.55 -11.35
CA THR A 94 6.69 -6.44 -10.97
C THR A 94 7.32 -7.06 -12.20
N ASP A 95 8.56 -7.50 -12.07
CA ASP A 95 9.17 -8.40 -13.05
C ASP A 95 8.73 -9.86 -12.81
N PRO A 96 9.04 -10.79 -13.73
CA PRO A 96 8.59 -12.18 -13.61
C PRO A 96 9.19 -12.95 -12.42
N THR A 97 10.26 -12.42 -11.81
CA THR A 97 10.88 -13.00 -10.61
C THR A 97 10.22 -12.52 -9.31
N GLY A 98 9.25 -11.62 -9.42
CA GLY A 98 8.57 -10.99 -8.29
C GLY A 98 9.27 -9.74 -7.77
N GLN A 99 10.28 -9.21 -8.47
CA GLN A 99 10.92 -7.97 -8.07
C GLN A 99 9.97 -6.80 -8.32
N LEU A 100 9.74 -5.98 -7.30
CA LEU A 100 8.92 -4.78 -7.40
C LEU A 100 9.60 -3.74 -8.31
N ILE A 101 8.87 -3.29 -9.33
CA ILE A 101 9.29 -2.20 -10.23
C ILE A 101 8.60 -0.89 -9.82
N TRP A 102 7.31 -0.92 -9.51
CA TRP A 102 6.54 0.29 -9.19
C TRP A 102 5.23 0.00 -8.44
N VAL A 103 4.77 0.98 -7.67
CA VAL A 103 3.46 0.99 -7.01
C VAL A 103 2.76 2.31 -7.30
N SER A 104 1.49 2.27 -7.68
CA SER A 104 0.69 3.48 -7.90
C SER A 104 0.37 4.21 -6.60
N PRO A 105 0.02 5.50 -6.67
CA PRO A 105 -0.71 6.15 -5.59
C PRO A 105 -1.98 5.35 -5.23
N ALA A 106 -2.43 5.50 -3.97
CA ALA A 106 -3.64 4.85 -3.50
C ALA A 106 -4.88 5.36 -4.27
N LEU A 107 -5.61 4.45 -4.90
CA LEU A 107 -6.85 4.72 -5.61
C LEU A 107 -8.04 4.29 -4.75
N SER A 108 -9.20 4.88 -5.02
CA SER A 108 -10.42 4.52 -4.28
C SER A 108 -10.83 3.06 -4.55
N GLY A 109 -11.13 2.28 -3.49
CA GLY A 109 -11.39 0.83 -3.58
C GLY A 109 -12.56 0.40 -4.48
N ALA A 110 -13.45 1.33 -4.86
CA ALA A 110 -14.50 1.09 -5.84
C ALA A 110 -14.01 1.10 -7.31
N ARG A 111 -12.79 1.58 -7.60
CA ARG A 111 -12.25 1.59 -8.96
C ARG A 111 -11.88 0.18 -9.43
N HIS A 112 -12.50 -0.23 -10.53
CA HIS A 112 -12.17 -1.48 -11.23
C HIS A 112 -10.75 -1.42 -11.83
N GLU A 113 -10.11 -2.59 -11.91
CA GLU A 113 -8.73 -2.81 -12.38
C GLU A 113 -8.43 -2.11 -13.72
N ARG A 114 -9.35 -2.19 -14.70
CA ARG A 114 -9.19 -1.51 -16.01
C ARG A 114 -9.22 0.02 -15.96
N GLY A 115 -9.86 0.63 -14.96
CA GLY A 115 -9.89 2.08 -14.77
C GLY A 115 -8.81 2.60 -13.79
N ALA A 116 -8.08 1.69 -13.16
CA ALA A 116 -7.01 1.97 -12.22
C ALA A 116 -5.62 1.96 -12.89
N ALA A 117 -5.48 1.19 -13.97
CA ALA A 117 -4.24 1.01 -14.75
C ALA A 117 -3.96 2.14 -15.79
N ARG A 118 -4.32 3.40 -15.50
CA ARG A 118 -4.19 4.53 -16.44
C ARG A 118 -3.05 5.46 -16.07
#